data_AF-A0A8H2WJ85-F1
#
_entry.id   AF-A0A8H2WJ85-F1
#
_cell.length_a   1.000
_cell.length_b   1.000
_cell.length_c   1.000
_cell.angle_alpha   90.00
_cell.angle_beta   90.00
_cell.angle_gamma   90.00
#
_symmetry.space_group_name_H-M   'P 1'
#
loop_
_entity.id
_entity.type
_entity.pdbx_description
1 polymer ?
#
loop_
_entity_poly.entity_id
_entity_poly.type
_entity_poly.pdbx_seq_one_letter_code
_entity_poly.pdbx_strand_id
1 'polypeptide(L)'
;MKKGESPHIMVADLKRQALKLGLSEEEADEDAKQLAIALVGASIETTVNTLMMFILAMVLYPEVQKKAQKELDSVIGDRLPTFEDRAQLGYIDRIIQETLRWHPVTGLAIPHTCFEDDVYNGCLIPKGAIVAGNVWAMSRDKTVYKDPDVFEPDRFLDPSTPPSPVFGWGR
;
A
#
# COMPACT_ATOMS: atom_id res chain seq x y z
N MET A 1 16.99 24.07 -13.65
CA MET A 1 15.65 24.31 -13.05
C MET A 1 15.25 25.75 -13.31
N LYS A 2 14.13 25.99 -14.00
CA LYS A 2 13.61 27.36 -14.18
C LYS A 2 12.94 27.81 -12.89
N LYS A 3 13.27 29.02 -12.46
CA LYS A 3 12.77 29.66 -11.23
C LYS A 3 11.27 29.95 -11.41
N GLY A 4 10.38 29.17 -10.80
CA GLY A 4 8.94 29.42 -10.82
C GLY A 4 8.05 28.19 -11.09
N GLU A 5 8.61 27.07 -11.54
CA GLU A 5 7.87 25.80 -11.61
C GLU A 5 8.15 25.04 -10.31
N SER A 6 7.25 25.18 -9.32
CA SER A 6 7.25 24.24 -8.19
C SER A 6 7.11 22.83 -8.78
N PRO A 7 8.00 21.87 -8.44
CA PRO A 7 7.75 20.47 -8.79
C PRO A 7 6.33 20.12 -8.32
N HIS A 8 5.62 19.31 -9.12
CA HIS A 8 4.28 18.83 -8.79
C HIS A 8 4.31 18.07 -7.46
N ILE A 9 4.20 18.82 -6.37
CA ILE A 9 4.10 18.36 -5.00
C ILE A 9 2.63 18.52 -4.65
N MET A 10 2.00 17.42 -4.25
CA MET A 10 0.57 17.32 -4.00
C MET A 10 0.02 18.49 -3.15
N VAL A 11 0.74 18.92 -2.11
CA VAL A 11 0.35 20.05 -1.25
C VAL A 11 0.27 21.37 -2.03
N ALA A 12 1.27 21.65 -2.89
CA ALA A 12 1.28 22.84 -3.72
C ALA A 12 0.19 22.79 -4.80
N ASP A 13 -0.06 21.61 -5.39
CA ASP A 13 -1.15 21.40 -6.33
C ASP A 13 -2.53 21.59 -5.69
N LEU A 14 -2.73 21.09 -4.48
CA LEU A 14 -3.98 21.23 -3.74
C LEU A 14 -4.24 22.67 -3.32
N LYS A 15 -3.23 23.40 -2.81
CA LYS A 15 -3.37 24.85 -2.56
C LYS A 15 -3.78 25.58 -3.84
N ARG A 16 -3.14 25.29 -4.97
CA ARG A 16 -3.50 25.87 -6.28
C ARG A 16 -4.94 25.54 -6.68
N GLN A 17 -5.43 24.34 -6.40
CA GLN A 17 -6.81 23.95 -6.68
C GLN A 17 -7.80 24.64 -5.74
N ALA A 18 -7.52 24.72 -4.44
CA ALA A 18 -8.34 25.44 -3.46
C ALA A 18 -8.55 26.90 -3.87
N LEU A 19 -7.48 27.60 -4.26
CA LEU A 19 -7.56 28.97 -4.77
C LEU A 19 -8.43 29.07 -6.04
N LYS A 20 -8.35 28.09 -6.94
CA LYS A 20 -9.21 28.05 -8.15
C LYS A 20 -10.69 27.80 -7.84
N LEU A 21 -10.99 27.14 -6.71
CA LEU A 21 -12.35 26.91 -6.22
C LEU A 21 -12.92 28.11 -5.45
N GLY A 22 -12.14 29.19 -5.32
CA GLY A 22 -12.58 30.44 -4.70
C GLY A 22 -12.30 30.55 -3.20
N LEU A 23 -11.51 29.63 -2.62
CA LEU A 23 -11.06 29.75 -1.24
C LEU A 23 -10.08 30.93 -1.12
N SER A 24 -10.12 31.59 0.03
CA SER A 24 -9.12 32.61 0.39
C SER A 24 -7.73 32.01 0.54
N GLU A 25 -6.70 32.85 0.51
CA GLU A 25 -5.32 32.39 0.68
C GLU A 25 -5.09 31.74 2.05
N GLU A 26 -5.76 32.25 3.10
CA GLU A 26 -5.70 31.71 4.45
C GLU A 26 -6.35 30.33 4.54
N GLU A 27 -7.56 30.15 3.99
CA GLU A 27 -8.25 28.85 3.95
C GLU A 27 -7.46 27.82 3.14
N ALA A 28 -6.95 28.22 1.97
CA ALA A 28 -6.16 27.34 1.13
C ALA A 28 -4.84 26.92 1.80
N ASP A 29 -4.22 27.80 2.60
CA ASP A 29 -3.03 27.47 3.39
C ASP A 29 -3.35 26.53 4.56
N GLU A 30 -4.47 26.74 5.24
CA GLU A 30 -4.88 25.88 6.34
C GLU A 30 -5.22 24.46 5.86
N ASP A 31 -6.00 24.33 4.79
CA ASP A 31 -6.30 23.03 4.17
C ASP A 31 -5.02 22.31 3.73
N ALA A 32 -4.10 23.03 3.09
CA ALA A 32 -2.83 22.49 2.63
C ALA A 32 -1.98 21.95 3.80
N LYS A 33 -1.96 22.66 4.94
CA LYS A 33 -1.26 22.22 6.16
C LYS A 33 -1.89 20.96 6.74
N GLN A 34 -3.22 20.94 6.90
CA GLN A 34 -3.92 19.80 7.48
C GLN A 34 -3.72 18.53 6.65
N LEU A 35 -3.79 18.65 5.32
CA LEU A 35 -3.51 17.56 4.40
C LEU A 35 -2.06 17.09 4.47
N ALA A 36 -1.10 18.01 4.56
CA ALA A 36 0.31 17.65 4.71
C ALA A 36 0.54 16.83 6.00
N ILE A 37 -0.06 17.24 7.12
CA ILE A 37 0.00 16.52 8.40
C ILE A 37 -0.59 15.12 8.25
N ALA A 38 -1.79 15.00 7.67
CA ALA A 38 -2.46 13.72 7.49
C ALA A 38 -1.65 12.76 6.60
N LEU A 39 -1.09 13.24 5.49
CA LEU A 39 -0.27 12.43 4.56
C LEU A 39 1.02 11.95 5.22
N VAL A 40 1.72 12.83 5.93
CA VAL A 40 2.96 12.46 6.63
C VAL A 40 2.67 11.46 7.74
N GLY A 41 1.60 11.69 8.53
CA GLY A 41 1.18 10.79 9.59
C GLY A 41 0.83 9.39 9.07
N ALA A 42 0.12 9.30 7.94
CA ALA A 42 -0.29 8.01 7.38
C ALA A 42 0.86 7.25 6.66
N SER A 43 1.88 7.94 6.15
CA SER A 43 2.89 7.33 5.26
C SER A 43 4.17 6.85 5.96
N ILE A 44 4.62 7.51 7.03
CA ILE A 44 5.92 7.19 7.63
C ILE A 44 5.88 5.83 8.32
N GLU A 45 5.01 5.67 9.33
CA GLU A 45 5.01 4.45 10.16
C GLU A 45 4.66 3.20 9.33
N THR A 46 3.72 3.33 8.41
CA THR A 46 3.30 2.23 7.52
C THR A 46 4.43 1.76 6.61
N THR A 47 5.19 2.68 6.04
CA THR A 47 6.34 2.36 5.19
C THR A 47 7.48 1.74 5.99
N VAL A 48 7.81 2.31 7.15
CA VAL A 48 8.88 1.79 8.02
C VAL A 48 8.56 0.37 8.47
N ASN A 49 7.34 0.11 8.94
CA ASN A 49 6.94 -1.24 9.36
C ASN A 49 6.96 -2.24 8.21
N THR A 50 6.54 -1.85 7.01
CA THR A 50 6.63 -2.70 5.83
C THR A 50 8.08 -3.08 5.51
N LEU A 51 9.01 -2.11 5.56
CA LEU A 51 10.44 -2.37 5.36
C LEU A 51 11.04 -3.27 6.44
N MET A 52 10.62 -3.10 7.71
CA MET A 52 11.03 -4.01 8.78
C MET A 52 10.55 -5.44 8.54
N MET A 53 9.30 -5.62 8.10
CA MET A 53 8.77 -6.94 7.75
C MET A 53 9.48 -7.56 6.55
N PHE A 54 9.85 -6.74 5.55
CA PHE A 54 10.69 -7.18 4.43
C PHE A 54 12.04 -7.68 4.92
N ILE A 55 12.74 -6.91 5.76
CA ILE A 55 14.04 -7.32 6.32
C ILE A 55 13.89 -8.62 7.11
N LEU A 56 12.86 -8.74 7.95
CA LEU A 56 12.56 -9.98 8.68
C LEU A 56 12.36 -11.16 7.73
N ALA A 57 11.57 -10.99 6.66
CA ALA A 57 11.34 -12.03 5.67
C ALA A 57 12.66 -12.44 4.99
N MET A 58 13.52 -11.50 4.60
CA MET A 58 14.81 -11.85 3.98
C MET A 58 15.74 -12.61 4.93
N VAL A 59 15.68 -12.33 6.24
CA VAL A 59 16.45 -13.08 7.26
C VAL A 59 15.89 -14.50 7.46
N LEU A 60 14.57 -14.66 7.48
CA LEU A 60 13.92 -15.95 7.69
C LEU A 60 13.93 -16.84 6.43
N TYR A 61 13.96 -16.23 5.25
CA TYR A 61 13.86 -16.88 3.94
C TYR A 61 15.05 -16.49 3.03
N PRO A 62 16.29 -16.91 3.39
CA PRO A 62 17.50 -16.51 2.67
C PRO A 62 17.55 -16.98 1.21
N GLU A 63 16.85 -18.05 0.87
CA GLU A 63 16.65 -18.51 -0.52
C GLU A 63 15.86 -17.51 -1.37
N VAL A 64 14.85 -16.87 -0.80
CA VAL A 64 14.11 -15.79 -1.46
C VAL A 64 15.03 -14.62 -1.71
N GLN A 65 15.82 -14.21 -0.72
CA GLN A 65 16.80 -13.13 -0.86
C GLN A 65 17.84 -13.44 -1.95
N LYS A 66 18.39 -14.66 -1.98
CA LYS A 66 19.35 -15.08 -3.01
C LYS A 66 18.74 -15.06 -4.41
N LYS A 67 17.48 -15.45 -4.55
CA LYS A 67 16.78 -15.39 -5.83
C LYS A 67 16.51 -13.95 -6.27
N ALA A 68 16.19 -13.06 -5.32
CA ALA A 68 16.05 -11.61 -5.57
C ALA A 68 17.36 -11.01 -6.07
N GLN A 69 18.47 -11.33 -5.41
CA GLN A 69 19.80 -10.89 -5.83
C GLN A 69 20.14 -11.35 -7.25
N LYS A 70 19.85 -12.59 -7.62
CA LYS A 70 20.07 -13.07 -9.01
C LYS A 70 19.29 -12.27 -10.05
N GLU A 71 18.04 -11.87 -9.77
CA GLU A 71 17.27 -11.02 -10.67
C GLU A 71 17.90 -9.63 -10.79
N LEU A 72 18.28 -9.03 -9.66
CA LEU A 72 18.95 -7.72 -9.62
C LEU A 72 20.29 -7.75 -10.36
N ASP A 73 21.13 -8.75 -10.11
CA ASP A 73 22.43 -8.92 -10.76
C ASP A 73 22.27 -9.06 -12.29
N SER A 74 21.22 -9.76 -12.74
CA SER A 74 20.96 -9.99 -14.16
C SER A 74 20.39 -8.76 -14.88
N VAL A 75 19.52 -7.98 -14.24
CA VAL A 75 18.82 -6.85 -14.87
C VAL A 75 19.61 -5.55 -14.72
N ILE A 76 20.23 -5.35 -13.56
CA ILE A 76 20.87 -4.09 -13.18
C ILE A 76 22.39 -4.18 -13.34
N GLY A 77 23.01 -5.28 -12.90
CA GLY A 77 24.47 -5.44 -12.86
C GLY A 77 25.12 -4.48 -11.85
N ASP A 78 26.20 -3.79 -12.25
CA ASP A 78 27.06 -3.01 -11.35
C ASP A 78 26.60 -1.56 -11.09
N ARG A 79 25.43 -1.16 -11.58
CA ARG A 79 24.88 0.20 -11.38
C ARG A 79 23.78 0.22 -10.31
N LEU A 80 23.35 1.42 -9.93
CA LEU A 80 22.15 1.58 -9.12
C LEU A 80 20.87 1.42 -9.98
N PRO A 81 19.78 0.89 -9.40
CA PRO A 81 18.50 0.77 -10.09
C PRO A 81 17.88 2.13 -10.42
N THR A 82 17.11 2.18 -11.51
CA THR A 82 16.25 3.30 -11.89
C THR A 82 14.80 2.83 -12.04
N PHE A 83 13.86 3.75 -12.20
CA PHE A 83 12.45 3.39 -12.42
C PHE A 83 12.20 2.64 -13.74
N GLU A 84 13.09 2.78 -14.73
CA GLU A 84 12.99 2.10 -16.03
C GLU A 84 13.20 0.59 -15.89
N ASP A 85 13.89 0.14 -14.84
CA ASP A 85 14.18 -1.27 -14.59
C ASP A 85 12.95 -2.04 -14.10
N ARG A 86 11.98 -1.35 -13.51
CA ARG A 86 10.89 -1.98 -12.74
C ARG A 86 10.13 -3.04 -13.53
N ALA A 87 9.86 -2.78 -14.81
CA ALA A 87 9.14 -3.72 -15.68
C ALA A 87 9.87 -5.07 -15.86
N GLN A 88 11.17 -5.12 -15.59
CA GLN A 88 12.01 -6.32 -15.68
C GLN A 88 12.24 -6.99 -14.32
N LEU A 89 11.82 -6.37 -13.20
CA LEU A 89 12.04 -6.83 -11.83
C LEU A 89 10.81 -7.54 -11.28
N GLY A 90 10.31 -8.52 -12.04
CA GLY A 90 9.06 -9.20 -11.74
C GLY A 90 9.08 -10.02 -10.44
N TYR A 91 10.23 -10.55 -10.02
CA TYR A 91 10.36 -11.22 -8.73
C TYR A 91 10.41 -10.22 -7.57
N ILE A 92 11.06 -9.06 -7.72
CA ILE A 92 11.00 -7.99 -6.72
C ILE A 92 9.55 -7.50 -6.49
N ASP A 93 8.77 -7.28 -7.55
CA ASP A 93 7.35 -6.88 -7.40
C ASP A 93 6.55 -7.93 -6.61
N ARG A 94 6.84 -9.22 -6.83
CA ARG A 94 6.19 -10.32 -6.08
C ARG A 94 6.64 -10.39 -4.63
N ILE A 95 7.90 -10.09 -4.32
CA ILE A 95 8.38 -9.96 -2.92
C ILE A 95 7.65 -8.81 -2.21
N ILE A 96 7.44 -7.69 -2.89
CA ILE A 96 6.69 -6.56 -2.32
C ILE A 96 5.24 -6.98 -2.02
N GLN A 97 4.57 -7.64 -2.96
CA GLN A 97 3.22 -8.18 -2.76
C GLN A 97 3.16 -9.15 -1.58
N GLU A 98 4.12 -10.08 -1.49
CA GLU A 98 4.15 -11.07 -0.41
C GLU A 98 4.49 -10.44 0.94
N THR A 99 5.34 -9.43 0.99
CA THR A 99 5.62 -8.65 2.21
C THR A 99 4.35 -8.01 2.76
N LEU A 100 3.59 -7.36 1.87
CA LEU A 100 2.33 -6.70 2.25
C LEU A 100 1.26 -7.71 2.68
N ARG A 101 1.23 -8.92 2.12
CA ARG A 101 0.23 -9.96 2.44
C ARG A 101 0.58 -10.75 3.70
N TRP A 102 1.83 -11.19 3.81
CA TRP A 102 2.30 -12.12 4.86
C TRP A 102 2.18 -11.48 6.24
N HIS A 103 2.60 -10.22 6.36
CA HIS A 103 2.48 -9.49 7.61
C HIS A 103 2.00 -8.05 7.37
N PRO A 104 0.69 -7.85 7.11
CA PRO A 104 0.14 -6.54 6.83
C PRO A 104 0.35 -5.62 8.04
N VAL A 105 0.72 -4.36 7.79
CA VAL A 105 0.94 -3.38 8.87
C VAL A 105 -0.37 -3.07 9.59
N THR A 106 -1.49 -3.09 8.88
CA THR A 106 -2.83 -2.91 9.41
C THR A 106 -3.56 -4.25 9.48
N GLY A 107 -3.85 -4.73 10.70
CA GLY A 107 -4.62 -5.96 10.88
C GLY A 107 -6.11 -5.78 10.54
N LEU A 108 -6.65 -4.59 10.82
CA LEU A 108 -7.97 -4.14 10.39
C LEU A 108 -7.81 -2.95 9.44
N ALA A 109 -8.67 -2.86 8.44
CA ALA A 109 -8.78 -1.68 7.59
C ALA A 109 -9.32 -0.48 8.39
N ILE A 110 -9.18 0.72 7.83
CA ILE A 110 -9.76 1.93 8.41
C ILE A 110 -11.27 1.73 8.55
N PRO A 111 -11.88 1.99 9.72
CA PRO A 111 -13.31 1.80 9.89
C PRO A 111 -14.15 2.73 9.01
N HIS A 112 -15.20 2.18 8.40
CA HIS A 112 -16.24 2.90 7.67
C HIS A 112 -17.53 2.94 8.48
N THR A 113 -18.47 3.82 8.10
CA THR A 113 -19.82 3.90 8.68
C THR A 113 -20.86 3.65 7.60
N CYS A 114 -21.85 2.81 7.89
CA CYS A 114 -22.98 2.55 6.98
C CYS A 114 -23.93 3.76 6.93
N PHE A 115 -24.19 4.31 5.74
CA PHE A 115 -25.09 5.47 5.56
C PHE A 115 -26.57 5.09 5.54
N GLU A 116 -26.87 3.83 5.24
CA GLU A 116 -28.18 3.21 5.26
C GLU A 116 -28.09 1.78 5.80
N ASP A 117 -29.24 1.17 6.09
CA ASP A 117 -29.29 -0.24 6.46
C ASP A 117 -28.83 -1.09 5.27
N ASP A 118 -28.01 -2.11 5.54
CA ASP A 118 -27.52 -3.05 4.53
C ASP A 118 -27.65 -4.49 5.04
N VAL A 119 -27.61 -5.48 4.14
CA VAL A 119 -27.66 -6.90 4.49
C VAL A 119 -26.47 -7.61 3.85
N TYR A 120 -25.56 -8.10 4.69
CA TYR A 120 -24.40 -8.86 4.25
C TYR A 120 -24.45 -10.29 4.80
N ASN A 121 -24.38 -11.29 3.92
CA ASN A 121 -24.50 -12.72 4.27
C ASN A 121 -25.72 -13.04 5.15
N GLY A 122 -26.85 -12.37 4.90
CA GLY A 122 -28.09 -12.54 5.67
C GLY A 122 -28.11 -11.81 7.02
N CYS A 123 -27.06 -11.10 7.39
CA CYS A 123 -26.98 -10.29 8.60
C CYS A 123 -27.34 -8.83 8.30
N LEU A 124 -28.28 -8.26 9.05
CA LEU A 124 -28.57 -6.82 9.00
C LEU A 124 -27.41 -6.04 9.59
N ILE A 125 -26.89 -5.09 8.82
CA ILE A 125 -25.95 -4.05 9.24
C ILE A 125 -26.74 -2.75 9.27
N PRO A 126 -27.10 -2.23 10.47
CA PRO A 126 -27.93 -1.05 10.55
C PRO A 126 -27.17 0.22 10.11
N LYS A 127 -27.91 1.21 9.65
CA LYS A 127 -27.44 2.57 9.44
C LYS A 127 -26.70 3.08 10.68
N GLY A 128 -25.54 3.68 10.46
CA GLY A 128 -24.66 4.18 11.51
C GLY A 128 -23.75 3.11 12.12
N ALA A 129 -23.86 1.84 11.72
CA ALA A 129 -22.91 0.82 12.15
C ALA A 129 -21.49 1.13 11.67
N ILE A 130 -20.51 0.86 12.53
CA ILE A 130 -19.09 0.93 12.18
C ILE A 130 -18.66 -0.44 11.64
N VAL A 131 -18.08 -0.46 10.46
CA VAL A 131 -17.61 -1.67 9.77
C VAL A 131 -16.12 -1.53 9.48
N ALA A 132 -15.34 -2.56 9.82
CA ALA A 132 -13.91 -2.60 9.50
C ALA A 132 -13.58 -3.94 8.81
N GLY A 133 -12.88 -3.87 7.68
CA GLY A 133 -12.40 -5.06 6.98
C GLY A 133 -11.29 -5.75 7.77
N ASN A 134 -11.37 -7.08 7.95
CA ASN A 134 -10.35 -7.84 8.65
C ASN A 134 -9.22 -8.26 7.70
N VAL A 135 -8.29 -7.35 7.45
CA VAL A 135 -7.15 -7.53 6.52
C VAL A 135 -6.32 -8.74 6.90
N TRP A 136 -6.09 -8.96 8.21
CA TRP A 136 -5.33 -10.12 8.70
C TRP A 136 -5.99 -11.45 8.34
N ALA A 137 -7.31 -11.55 8.51
CA ALA A 137 -8.06 -12.75 8.15
C ALA A 137 -8.07 -12.96 6.64
N MET A 138 -8.30 -11.91 5.85
CA MET A 138 -8.28 -11.98 4.39
C MET A 138 -6.91 -12.41 3.86
N SER A 139 -5.83 -11.88 4.42
CA SER A 139 -4.46 -12.21 3.97
C SER A 139 -4.05 -13.65 4.34
N ARG A 140 -4.84 -14.33 5.18
CA ARG A 140 -4.63 -15.69 5.67
C ARG A 140 -5.70 -16.69 5.27
N ASP A 141 -6.63 -16.28 4.42
CA ASP A 141 -7.68 -17.19 3.95
C ASP A 141 -7.03 -18.32 3.13
N LYS A 142 -7.08 -19.55 3.66
CA LYS A 142 -6.50 -20.75 3.03
C LYS A 142 -7.21 -21.14 1.73
N THR A 143 -8.41 -20.63 1.48
CA THR A 143 -9.14 -20.83 0.22
C THR A 143 -8.62 -19.90 -0.88
N VAL A 144 -7.92 -18.82 -0.51
CA VAL A 144 -7.35 -17.82 -1.42
C VAL A 144 -5.83 -17.97 -1.54
N TYR A 145 -5.14 -18.11 -0.41
CA TYR A 145 -3.69 -18.22 -0.34
C TYR A 145 -3.29 -19.59 0.21
N LYS A 146 -2.66 -20.42 -0.64
CA LYS A 146 -2.09 -21.70 -0.21
C LYS A 146 -0.95 -21.49 0.80
N ASP A 147 -0.95 -22.23 1.90
CA ASP A 147 0.06 -22.15 2.96
C ASP A 147 0.34 -20.68 3.38
N PRO A 148 -0.67 -19.94 3.88
CA PRO A 148 -0.62 -18.48 3.99
C PRO A 148 0.40 -17.97 5.01
N ASP A 149 0.84 -18.82 5.94
CA ASP A 149 1.84 -18.49 6.96
C ASP A 149 3.29 -18.59 6.42
N VAL A 150 3.47 -19.22 5.25
CA VAL A 150 4.78 -19.31 4.56
C VAL A 150 4.95 -18.09 3.66
N PHE A 151 6.13 -17.47 3.74
CA PHE A 151 6.53 -16.40 2.83
C PHE A 151 6.95 -16.98 1.48
N GLU A 152 6.07 -16.93 0.49
CA GLU A 152 6.28 -17.50 -0.84
C GLU A 152 5.90 -16.49 -1.94
N PRO A 153 6.84 -15.67 -2.42
CA PRO A 153 6.57 -14.70 -3.48
C PRO A 153 6.09 -15.30 -4.79
N ASP A 154 6.50 -16.52 -5.15
CA ASP A 154 6.10 -17.15 -6.41
C ASP A 154 4.60 -17.50 -6.44
N ARG A 155 3.86 -17.41 -5.33
CA ARG A 155 2.39 -17.57 -5.34
C ARG A 155 1.70 -16.59 -6.29
N PHE A 156 2.31 -15.42 -6.52
CA PHE A 156 1.81 -14.39 -7.43
C PHE A 156 2.23 -14.62 -8.89
N LEU A 157 2.85 -15.75 -9.22
CA LEU A 157 2.93 -16.22 -10.62
C LEU A 157 1.57 -16.66 -11.14
N ASP A 158 0.73 -17.18 -10.26
CA ASP A 158 -0.63 -17.54 -10.58
C ASP A 158 -1.47 -16.25 -10.73
N PRO A 159 -1.98 -15.93 -11.93
CA PRO A 159 -2.79 -14.73 -12.14
C PRO A 159 -4.12 -14.76 -11.37
N SER A 160 -4.55 -15.93 -10.89
CA SER A 160 -5.75 -16.06 -10.05
C SER A 160 -5.52 -15.69 -8.59
N THR A 161 -4.26 -15.62 -8.13
CA THR A 161 -3.93 -15.14 -6.78
C THR A 161 -4.22 -13.65 -6.69
N PRO A 162 -5.16 -13.20 -5.84
CA PRO A 162 -5.46 -11.79 -5.72
C PRO A 162 -4.31 -11.03 -5.04
N PRO A 163 -4.13 -9.73 -5.36
CA PRO A 163 -3.09 -8.90 -4.74
C PRO A 163 -3.33 -8.74 -3.24
N SER A 164 -2.33 -8.21 -2.52
CA SER A 164 -2.48 -7.97 -1.10
C SER A 164 -3.68 -7.06 -0.78
N PRO A 165 -4.53 -7.42 0.21
CA PRO A 165 -5.78 -6.70 0.51
C PRO A 165 -5.57 -5.39 1.31
N VAL A 166 -4.33 -4.88 1.43
CA VAL A 166 -3.98 -3.81 2.40
C VAL A 166 -4.41 -2.39 2.00
N PHE A 167 -4.79 -2.14 0.75
CA PHE A 167 -5.07 -0.78 0.23
C PHE A 167 -6.57 -0.48 0.02
N GLY A 168 -7.46 -1.25 0.63
CA GLY A 168 -8.91 -1.04 0.57
C GLY A 168 -9.55 -1.50 -0.75
N TRP A 169 -10.87 -1.32 -0.87
CA TRP A 169 -11.69 -1.93 -1.95
C TRP A 169 -12.73 -0.99 -2.55
N GLY A 170 -12.59 0.31 -2.37
CA GLY A 170 -13.54 1.32 -2.86
C GLY A 170 -14.01 2.28 -1.78
N ARG A 171 -14.90 3.19 -2.15
CA ARG A 171 -15.65 4.09 -1.26
C ARG A 171 -17.13 3.80 -1.35
#